data_AF-A0A7W0K6T8-F1
#
_entry.id   AF-A0A7W0K6T8-F1
#
_cell.length_a   1.000
_cell.length_b   1.000
_cell.length_c   1.000
_cell.angle_alpha   90.00
_cell.angle_beta   90.00
_cell.angle_gamma   90.00
#
_symmetry.space_group_name_H-M   'P 1'
#
loop_
_entity.id
_entity.type
_entity.pdbx_description
1 polymer ?
#
loop_
_entity_poly.entity_id
_entity_poly.type
_entity_poly.pdbx_seq_one_letter_code
_entity_poly.pdbx_strand_id
1 'polypeptide(L)'
;ADVVRVVSDQLSSDDVQAIITTGGTGLTSRDSTYEAITTLMEKRLDGFGELFRMLSYHDIGPAAMLTRAVAGTARGKVIVSLPGSEGAVRLGVTKLLLPEIGHLVQQVAK
;
A
#
# COMPACT_ATOMS: atom_id res chain seq x y z
N ALA A 1 6.81 -6.13 -14.56
CA ALA A 1 6.30 -5.40 -15.74
C ALA A 1 4.79 -5.20 -15.65
N ASP A 2 4.01 -6.24 -15.33
CA ASP A 2 2.54 -6.15 -15.35
C ASP A 2 1.93 -5.26 -14.26
N VAL A 3 2.46 -5.29 -13.03
CA VAL A 3 1.92 -4.48 -11.91
C VAL A 3 1.94 -2.99 -12.23
N VAL A 4 3.09 -2.47 -12.71
CA VAL A 4 3.25 -1.05 -13.06
C VAL A 4 2.23 -0.64 -14.11
N ARG A 5 2.07 -1.46 -15.16
CA ARG A 5 1.13 -1.20 -16.25
C ARG A 5 -0.31 -1.14 -15.72
N VAL A 6 -0.76 -2.18 -15.04
CA VAL A 6 -2.15 -2.26 -14.54
C VAL A 6 -2.45 -1.11 -13.58
N VAL A 7 -1.53 -0.79 -12.66
CA VAL A 7 -1.72 0.33 -11.72
C VAL A 7 -1.72 1.66 -12.46
N SER A 8 -0.85 1.86 -13.46
CA SER A 8 -0.83 3.08 -14.27
C SER A 8 -2.11 3.28 -15.08
N ASP A 9 -2.69 2.19 -15.58
CA ASP A 9 -3.98 2.20 -16.28
C ASP A 9 -5.09 2.66 -15.32
N GLN A 10 -5.13 2.11 -14.10
CA GLN A 10 -6.09 2.52 -13.07
C GLN A 10 -5.86 3.97 -12.59
N LEU A 11 -4.60 4.42 -12.52
CA LEU A 11 -4.27 5.81 -12.18
C LEU A 11 -4.76 6.81 -13.22
N SER A 12 -5.03 6.36 -14.45
CA SER A 12 -5.56 7.20 -15.53
C SER A 12 -7.09 7.16 -15.62
N SER A 13 -7.76 6.33 -14.82
CA SER A 13 -9.21 6.16 -14.82
C SER A 13 -9.90 7.15 -13.88
N ASP A 14 -10.83 7.97 -14.38
CA ASP A 14 -11.52 8.98 -13.58
C ASP A 14 -12.40 8.39 -12.47
N ASP A 15 -12.95 7.19 -12.68
CA ASP A 15 -13.80 6.48 -11.70
C ASP A 15 -13.03 5.85 -10.52
N VAL A 16 -11.69 5.92 -10.52
CA VAL A 16 -10.85 5.31 -9.48
C VAL A 16 -10.34 6.38 -8.52
N GLN A 17 -10.58 6.21 -7.23
CA GLN A 17 -10.10 7.15 -6.20
C GLN A 17 -8.92 6.60 -5.38
N ALA A 18 -8.87 5.28 -5.23
CA ALA A 18 -7.83 4.58 -4.49
C ALA A 18 -7.52 3.23 -5.14
N ILE A 19 -6.25 2.82 -5.11
CA ILE A 19 -5.78 1.53 -5.60
C ILE A 19 -5.12 0.80 -4.44
N ILE A 20 -5.59 -0.41 -4.14
CA ILE A 20 -5.02 -1.26 -3.10
C ILE A 20 -4.52 -2.54 -3.76
N THR A 21 -3.24 -2.84 -3.57
CA THR A 21 -2.61 -4.08 -4.04
C THR A 21 -2.26 -4.96 -2.86
N THR A 22 -2.23 -6.28 -3.07
CA THR A 22 -1.81 -7.26 -2.08
C THR A 22 -0.92 -8.31 -2.72
N GLY A 23 0.18 -8.65 -2.03
CA GLY A 23 1.12 -9.69 -2.48
C GLY A 23 2.29 -9.18 -3.33
N GLY A 24 3.32 -10.02 -3.48
CA GLY A 24 4.55 -9.69 -4.21
C GLY A 24 5.45 -8.66 -3.50
N THR A 25 5.28 -8.48 -2.19
CA THR A 25 6.04 -7.56 -1.35
C THR A 25 7.11 -8.26 -0.51
N GLY A 26 7.42 -9.54 -0.76
CA GLY A 26 8.49 -10.25 -0.06
C GLY A 26 9.88 -9.74 -0.44
N LEU A 27 10.93 -10.45 0.00
CA LEU A 27 12.33 -10.15 -0.29
C LEU A 27 12.93 -11.04 -1.40
N THR A 28 12.14 -11.95 -1.98
CA THR A 28 12.66 -12.86 -3.00
C THR A 28 12.75 -12.16 -4.35
N SER A 29 13.53 -12.70 -5.29
CA SER A 29 13.67 -12.14 -6.65
C SER A 29 12.36 -12.06 -7.45
N ARG A 30 11.31 -12.77 -7.02
CA ARG A 30 9.98 -12.72 -7.62
C ARG A 30 9.13 -11.58 -7.07
N ASP A 31 9.48 -11.06 -5.90
CA ASP A 31 8.76 -9.99 -5.22
C ASP A 31 9.22 -8.63 -5.73
N SER A 32 8.36 -7.96 -6.50
CA SER A 32 8.66 -6.65 -7.09
C SER A 32 7.54 -5.63 -6.92
N THR A 33 6.44 -5.98 -6.24
CA THR A 33 5.27 -5.11 -6.09
C THR A 33 5.61 -3.87 -5.27
N TYR A 34 6.37 -3.99 -4.18
CA TYR A 34 6.71 -2.84 -3.34
C TYR A 34 7.52 -1.80 -4.13
N GLU A 35 8.53 -2.24 -4.87
CA GLU A 35 9.37 -1.40 -5.73
C GLU A 35 8.53 -0.77 -6.84
N ALA A 36 7.76 -1.58 -7.56
CA ALA A 36 6.88 -1.14 -8.64
C ALA A 36 5.91 -0.05 -8.19
N ILE A 37 5.27 -0.25 -7.03
CA ILE A 37 4.33 0.70 -6.46
C ILE A 37 5.04 1.96 -5.96
N THR A 38 6.18 1.82 -5.27
CA THR A 38 6.94 2.95 -4.73
C THR A 38 7.43 3.88 -5.85
N THR A 39 7.85 3.32 -7.00
CA THR A 39 8.28 4.12 -8.17
C THR A 39 7.13 4.92 -8.79
N LEU A 40 5.88 4.50 -8.62
CA LEU A 40 4.72 5.23 -9.13
C LEU A 40 4.26 6.37 -8.21
N MET A 41 4.69 6.40 -6.95
CA MET A 41 4.25 7.40 -5.99
C MET A 41 4.90 8.77 -6.23
N GLU A 42 4.10 9.82 -6.16
CA GLU A 42 4.55 11.21 -6.14
C GLU A 42 4.86 11.68 -4.72
N LYS A 43 4.07 11.23 -3.74
CA LYS A 43 4.30 11.48 -2.31
C LYS A 43 4.08 10.20 -1.52
N ARG A 44 5.02 9.88 -0.64
CA ARG A 44 4.92 8.74 0.28
C ARG A 44 4.23 9.14 1.56
N LEU A 45 3.43 8.23 2.11
CA LEU A 45 2.86 8.30 3.45
C LEU A 45 3.65 7.33 4.34
N ASP A 46 4.89 7.68 4.67
CA ASP A 46 5.83 6.75 5.34
C ASP A 46 5.30 6.23 6.68
N GLY A 47 4.54 7.06 7.40
CA GLY A 47 3.85 6.69 8.64
C GLY A 47 2.93 5.48 8.49
N PHE A 48 2.39 5.19 7.30
CA PHE A 48 1.60 3.97 7.07
C PHE A 48 2.45 2.71 7.25
N GLY A 49 3.62 2.65 6.62
CA GLY A 49 4.51 1.49 6.71
C GLY A 49 5.10 1.32 8.11
N GLU A 50 5.38 2.44 8.78
CA GLU A 50 5.87 2.47 10.17
C GLU A 50 4.82 1.93 11.15
N LEU A 51 3.60 2.47 11.12
CA LEU A 51 2.49 2.01 11.95
C LEU A 51 2.13 0.56 11.64
N PHE A 52 2.11 0.19 10.35
CA PHE A 52 1.86 -1.19 9.94
C PHE A 52 2.87 -2.16 10.56
N ARG A 53 4.17 -1.84 10.53
CA ARG A 53 5.21 -2.68 11.14
C ARG A 53 5.10 -2.71 12.65
N MET A 54 4.78 -1.59 13.30
CA MET A 54 4.56 -1.55 14.75
C MET A 54 3.39 -2.46 15.15
N LEU A 55 2.25 -2.35 14.47
CA LEU A 55 1.09 -3.21 14.70
C LEU A 55 1.40 -4.68 14.40
N SER A 56 2.14 -4.95 13.32
CA SER A 56 2.55 -6.31 12.97
C SER A 56 3.51 -6.88 14.01
N TYR A 57 4.38 -6.08 14.61
CA TYR A 57 5.31 -6.54 15.65
C TYR A 57 4.56 -7.06 16.88
N HIS A 58 3.42 -6.47 17.21
CA HIS A 58 2.56 -6.98 18.27
C HIS A 58 1.91 -8.34 17.96
N ASP A 59 1.74 -8.67 16.68
CA ASP A 59 1.08 -9.91 16.22
C ASP A 59 2.10 -11.04 15.92
N ILE A 60 3.14 -10.72 15.15
CA ILE A 60 4.12 -11.68 14.62
C ILE A 60 5.56 -11.45 15.10
N GLY A 61 5.76 -10.52 16.05
CA GLY A 61 7.07 -10.26 16.66
C GLY A 61 8.13 -9.79 15.65
N PRO A 62 9.40 -10.22 15.79
CA PRO A 62 10.50 -9.78 14.92
C PRO A 62 10.29 -10.00 13.42
N ALA A 63 9.42 -10.94 13.02
CA ALA A 63 9.08 -11.16 11.62
C ALA A 63 8.45 -9.92 10.96
N ALA A 64 7.85 -9.02 11.75
CA ALA A 64 7.34 -7.74 11.27
C ALA A 64 8.40 -6.88 10.57
N MET A 65 9.68 -7.02 10.93
CA MET A 65 10.80 -6.33 10.26
C MET A 65 10.88 -6.66 8.77
N LEU A 66 10.47 -7.87 8.36
CA LEU A 66 10.49 -8.32 6.97
C LEU A 66 9.30 -7.78 6.16
N THR A 67 8.34 -7.15 6.82
CA THR A 67 7.10 -6.75 6.18
C THR A 67 7.22 -5.43 5.44
N ARG A 68 6.82 -5.42 4.17
CA ARG A 68 6.94 -4.28 3.26
C ARG A 68 5.57 -3.79 2.80
N ALA A 69 4.87 -3.08 3.68
CA ALA A 69 3.67 -2.32 3.35
C ALA A 69 4.03 -0.86 3.05
N VAL A 70 3.37 -0.25 2.07
CA VAL A 70 3.58 1.17 1.70
C VAL A 70 2.28 1.81 1.27
N ALA A 71 2.10 3.08 1.59
CA ALA A 71 1.01 3.91 1.09
C ALA A 71 1.55 5.26 0.62
N GLY A 72 0.80 5.92 -0.24
CA GLY A 72 1.14 7.22 -0.78
C GLY A 72 0.11 7.69 -1.80
N THR A 73 0.51 8.66 -2.60
CA THR A 73 -0.35 9.29 -3.59
C THR A 73 0.32 9.34 -4.95
N ALA A 74 -0.45 9.22 -6.02
CA ALA A 74 -0.01 9.55 -7.37
C ALA A 74 -1.20 10.01 -8.20
N ARG A 75 -1.00 11.01 -9.08
CA ARG A 75 -2.00 11.51 -10.03
C ARG A 75 -3.37 11.78 -9.40
N GLY A 76 -3.37 12.42 -8.22
CA GLY A 76 -4.61 12.75 -7.52
C GLY A 76 -5.36 11.54 -6.92
N LYS A 77 -4.70 10.38 -6.76
CA LYS A 77 -5.30 9.15 -6.21
C LYS A 77 -4.44 8.57 -5.08
N VAL A 78 -5.08 7.80 -4.20
CA VAL A 78 -4.40 7.06 -3.12
C VAL A 78 -3.89 5.72 -3.67
N ILE A 79 -2.65 5.35 -3.34
CA ILE A 79 -2.11 4.02 -3.66
C ILE A 79 -1.61 3.35 -2.39
N VAL A 80 -1.96 2.07 -2.21
CA VAL A 80 -1.52 1.24 -1.10
C VAL A 80 -1.04 -0.12 -1.61
N SER A 81 0.06 -0.60 -1.05
CA SER A 81 0.53 -1.97 -1.25
C SER A 81 0.66 -2.67 0.09
N LEU A 82 -0.06 -3.77 0.22
CA LEU A 82 -0.11 -4.63 1.39
C LEU A 82 0.60 -5.97 1.11
N PRO A 83 1.06 -6.67 2.16
CA PRO A 83 1.52 -8.04 2.02
C PRO A 83 0.41 -8.99 1.54
N GLY A 84 0.80 -10.17 1.07
CA GLY A 84 -0.12 -11.17 0.50
C GLY A 84 -0.87 -12.04 1.50
N SER A 85 -0.46 -12.06 2.78
CA SER A 85 -1.13 -12.88 3.78
C SER A 85 -2.45 -12.26 4.22
N GLU A 86 -3.47 -13.09 4.42
CA GLU A 86 -4.80 -12.62 4.84
C GLU A 86 -4.74 -11.83 6.16
N GLY A 87 -3.92 -12.27 7.12
CA GLY A 87 -3.71 -11.56 8.39
C GLY A 87 -3.15 -10.16 8.20
N ALA A 88 -2.14 -10.00 7.32
CA ALA A 88 -1.55 -8.70 7.02
C ALA A 88 -2.54 -7.76 6.31
N VAL A 89 -3.32 -8.30 5.36
CA VAL A 89 -4.37 -7.53 4.68
C VAL A 89 -5.43 -7.08 5.69
N ARG A 90 -5.93 -8.00 6.51
CA ARG A 90 -6.92 -7.70 7.55
C ARG A 90 -6.40 -6.65 8.52
N LEU A 91 -5.15 -6.76 8.98
CA LEU A 91 -4.53 -5.78 9.87
C LEU A 91 -4.46 -4.39 9.21
N GLY A 92 -3.87 -4.29 8.03
CA GLY A 92 -3.69 -3.01 7.34
C GLY A 92 -5.01 -2.35 6.96
N VAL A 93 -5.97 -3.14 6.47
CA VAL A 93 -7.30 -2.63 6.10
C VAL A 93 -8.07 -2.17 7.33
N THR A 94 -8.17 -2.99 8.38
CA THR A 94 -9.06 -2.68 9.52
C THR A 94 -8.47 -1.66 10.48
N LYS A 95 -7.15 -1.64 10.69
CA LYS A 95 -6.51 -0.75 11.68
C LYS A 95 -6.05 0.57 11.10
N LEU A 96 -5.77 0.64 9.79
CA LEU A 96 -5.18 1.82 9.16
C LEU A 96 -6.03 2.38 8.01
N LEU A 97 -6.40 1.55 7.02
CA LEU A 97 -7.06 2.08 5.82
C LEU A 97 -8.53 2.42 6.04
N LEU A 98 -9.36 1.53 6.56
CA LEU A 98 -10.80 1.77 6.72
C LEU A 98 -11.12 3.05 7.53
N PRO A 99 -10.40 3.35 8.64
CA PRO A 99 -10.62 4.59 9.37
C PRO A 99 -10.31 5.86 8.57
N GLU A 100 -9.30 5.83 7.69
CA GLU A 100 -8.72 7.04 7.10
C GLU A 100 -8.93 7.19 5.59
N ILE A 101 -9.30 6.14 4.85
CA ILE A 101 -9.29 6.16 3.37
C ILE A 101 -10.24 7.21 2.78
N GLY A 102 -11.39 7.45 3.42
CA GLY A 102 -12.30 8.52 3.01
C GLY A 102 -11.66 9.91 3.16
N HIS A 103 -10.95 10.14 4.27
CA HIS A 103 -10.23 11.39 4.48
C HIS A 103 -9.07 11.54 3.49
N LEU A 104 -8.29 10.48 3.28
CA LEU A 104 -7.17 10.47 2.33
C LEU A 104 -7.64 10.83 0.91
N VAL A 105 -8.68 10.17 0.41
CA VAL A 105 -9.23 10.47 -0.92
C VAL A 105 -9.66 11.94 -1.03
N GLN A 106 -10.33 12.48 -0.01
CA GLN A 106 -10.75 13.88 0.00
C GLN A 106 -9.58 14.87 0.01
N GLN A 107 -8.48 14.54 0.69
CA GLN A 107 -7.31 15.43 0.75
C GLN A 107 -6.53 15.42 -0.56
N VAL A 108 -6.45 14.27 -1.23
CA VAL A 108 -5.70 14.12 -2.48
C VAL A 108 -6.45 14.71 -3.68
N ALA A 109 -7.77 14.83 -3.61
CA ALA A 109 -8.61 15.44 -4.64
C ALA A 109 -8.65 16.98 -4.61
N LYS A 110 -7.98 17.63 -3.65
CA LYS A 110 -7.85 19.10 -3.56
C LYS A 110 -6.61 19.61 -4.28
#